data_AF-A0A0F8ZJH0-F1
#
_entry.id   AF-A0A0F8ZJH0-F1
#
_cell.length_a   1.000
_cell.length_b   1.000
_cell.length_c   1.000
_cell.angle_alpha   90.00
_cell.angle_beta   90.00
_cell.angle_gamma   90.00
#
_symmetry.space_group_name_H-M   'P 1'
#
loop_
_entity.id
_entity.type
_entity.pdbx_description
1 polymer ?
#
loop_
_entity_poly.entity_id
_entity_poly.type
_entity_poly.pdbx_seq_one_letter_code
_entity_poly.pdbx_strand_id
1 'polypeptide(L)'
;MTDVWSAIKRAGTRGGVRLHARPGYVVIAVLLLVAVVVPLVARRGAAVSQPIAFNHRKHTQDLGLNCEFCHKYVREGAHAGLPDAETCSMCHSVTQGSSAEAARVTELITSGDPLQFNKLFRLPSHVYYTHRRHAGIAELECENCHGAI
;
A
#
# COMPACT_ATOMS: atom_id res chain seq x y z
N MET A 1 70.49 10.97 49.91
CA MET A 1 69.20 10.70 50.58
C MET A 1 68.10 10.88 49.55
N THR A 2 67.40 9.78 49.30
CA THR A 2 66.16 9.60 48.55
C THR A 2 65.38 10.87 48.17
N ASP A 3 65.09 11.01 46.89
CA ASP A 3 63.79 11.55 46.48
C ASP A 3 63.14 10.62 45.43
N VAL A 4 62.90 9.40 45.90
CA VAL A 4 62.09 8.33 45.25
C VAL A 4 60.72 8.87 44.82
N TRP A 5 60.25 9.97 45.43
CA TRP A 5 58.99 10.62 45.11
C TRP A 5 58.94 11.25 43.71
N SER A 6 60.09 11.58 43.11
CA SER A 6 60.15 12.17 41.77
C SER A 6 59.91 11.16 40.63
N ALA A 7 60.03 9.85 40.90
CA ALA A 7 59.85 8.81 39.89
C ALA A 7 58.38 8.38 39.69
N ILE A 8 57.52 8.52 40.72
CA ILE A 8 56.16 7.99 40.70
C ILE A 8 55.18 8.90 39.91
N LYS A 9 55.44 10.21 39.81
CA LYS A 9 54.54 11.13 39.07
C LYS A 9 54.61 11.04 37.54
N ARG A 10 55.47 10.18 36.97
CA ARG A 10 55.62 10.00 35.50
C ARG A 10 54.85 8.81 34.93
N ALA A 11 54.15 8.03 35.75
CA ALA A 11 53.45 6.83 35.30
C ALA A 11 51.94 6.97 35.54
N GLY A 12 51.22 7.75 34.72
CA GLY A 12 49.80 7.91 35.00
C GLY A 12 48.93 8.72 34.03
N THR A 13 49.31 8.94 32.78
CA THR A 13 48.34 9.38 31.75
C THR A 13 48.56 8.59 30.47
N ARG A 14 48.19 7.30 30.51
CA ARG A 14 47.97 6.53 29.29
C ARG A 14 46.92 7.26 28.48
N GLY A 15 47.29 7.60 27.24
CA GLY A 15 46.54 8.49 26.37
C GLY A 15 45.08 8.10 26.25
N GLY A 16 44.20 8.98 26.70
CA GLY A 16 42.83 9.01 26.20
C GLY A 16 42.91 9.37 24.72
N VAL A 17 42.69 8.39 23.86
CA VAL A 17 42.47 8.64 22.43
C VAL A 17 41.24 9.54 22.33
N ARG A 18 41.45 10.85 22.20
CA ARG A 18 40.38 11.77 21.84
C ARG A 18 39.99 11.42 20.41
N LEU A 19 38.92 10.64 20.27
CA LEU A 19 38.27 10.38 19.00
C LEU A 19 37.71 11.71 18.50
N HIS A 20 38.53 12.51 17.81
CA HIS A 20 38.06 13.67 17.06
C HIS A 20 37.34 13.14 15.83
N ALA A 21 36.06 12.80 15.98
CA ALA A 21 35.19 12.52 14.85
C ALA A 21 35.18 13.78 13.97
N ARG A 22 35.92 13.75 12.85
CA ARG A 22 35.94 14.87 11.91
C ARG A 22 34.51 15.05 11.42
N PRO A 23 33.95 16.27 11.45
CA PRO A 23 32.55 16.52 11.09
C PRO A 23 32.18 15.95 9.71
N GLY A 24 33.14 15.91 8.77
CA GLY A 24 32.97 15.27 7.47
C GLY A 24 32.66 13.76 7.54
N TYR A 25 33.27 13.00 8.45
CA TYR A 25 32.98 11.56 8.60
C TYR A 25 31.60 11.32 9.21
N VAL A 26 31.13 12.20 10.09
CA VAL A 26 29.78 12.11 10.67
C VAL A 26 28.74 12.35 9.57
N VAL A 27 28.95 13.36 8.72
CA VAL A 27 28.05 13.65 7.59
C VAL A 27 28.03 12.49 6.59
N ILE A 28 29.20 11.93 6.24
CA ILE A 28 29.28 10.77 5.34
C ILE A 28 28.57 9.56 5.94
N ALA A 29 28.79 9.27 7.23
CA ALA A 29 28.13 8.15 7.91
C ALA A 29 26.60 8.32 7.93
N VAL A 30 26.10 9.53 8.16
CA VAL A 30 24.66 9.83 8.12
C VAL A 30 24.10 9.69 6.70
N LEU A 31 24.79 10.18 5.67
CA LEU A 31 24.35 10.05 4.28
C LEU A 31 24.31 8.59 3.84
N LEU A 32 25.31 7.80 4.21
CA LEU A 32 25.33 6.35 3.94
C LEU A 32 24.22 5.63 4.69
N LEU A 33 23.97 5.99 5.96
CA LEU A 33 22.88 5.43 6.75
C LEU A 33 21.52 5.75 6.10
N VAL A 34 21.28 6.99 5.68
CA VAL A 34 20.05 7.38 4.97
C VAL A 34 19.92 6.63 3.64
N ALA A 35 20.99 6.56 2.85
CA ALA A 35 20.99 5.88 1.55
C ALA A 35 20.73 4.37 1.67
N VAL A 36 21.08 3.74 2.79
CA VAL A 36 20.83 2.31 3.05
C VAL A 36 19.45 2.09 3.71
N VAL A 37 19.12 2.87 4.73
CA VAL A 37 17.91 2.66 5.54
C VAL A 37 16.67 3.08 4.76
N VAL A 38 16.66 4.23 4.10
CA VAL A 38 15.48 4.74 3.38
C VAL A 38 14.93 3.74 2.35
N PRO A 39 15.72 3.16 1.42
CA PRO A 39 15.18 2.15 0.50
C PRO A 39 14.79 0.85 1.20
N LEU A 40 15.43 0.49 2.32
CA LEU A 40 15.09 -0.70 3.11
C LEU A 40 13.69 -0.59 3.76
N VAL A 41 13.35 0.59 4.28
CA VAL A 41 12.00 0.87 4.84
C VAL A 41 11.00 1.38 3.81
N ALA A 42 11.43 1.96 2.69
CA ALA A 42 10.55 2.44 1.62
C ALA A 42 10.05 1.29 0.71
N ARG A 43 9.68 0.15 1.31
CA ARG A 43 8.90 -0.88 0.62
C ARG A 43 7.50 -0.32 0.35
N ARG A 44 7.38 0.47 -0.70
CA ARG A 44 6.09 0.73 -1.34
C ARG A 44 5.56 -0.62 -1.80
N GLY A 45 4.37 -1.00 -1.33
CA GLY A 45 3.70 -2.19 -1.83
C GLY A 45 3.67 -2.13 -3.35
N ALA A 46 4.14 -3.19 -4.01
CA ALA A 46 4.12 -3.24 -5.46
C ALA A 46 2.69 -3.02 -5.95
N ALA A 47 2.50 -2.09 -6.89
CA ALA A 47 1.20 -1.91 -7.52
C ALA A 47 0.80 -3.24 -8.17
N VAL A 48 -0.32 -3.80 -7.73
CA VAL A 48 -0.81 -5.06 -8.27
C VAL A 48 -1.36 -4.76 -9.66
N SER A 49 -0.74 -5.37 -10.68
CA SER A 49 -1.22 -5.28 -12.06
C SER A 49 -2.68 -5.73 -12.13
N GLN A 50 -3.53 -4.93 -12.77
CA GLN A 50 -4.94 -5.25 -12.99
C GLN A 50 -5.22 -5.39 -14.49
N PRO A 51 -6.22 -6.16 -14.90
CA PRO A 51 -6.63 -6.23 -16.31
C PRO A 51 -7.08 -4.87 -16.86
N ILE A 52 -7.67 -4.06 -15.98
CA ILE A 52 -8.19 -2.72 -16.22
C ILE A 52 -7.70 -1.82 -15.07
N ALA A 53 -7.21 -0.63 -15.39
CA ALA A 53 -6.91 0.42 -14.44
C ALA A 53 -8.21 1.11 -13.95
N PHE A 54 -9.02 0.36 -13.21
CA PHE A 54 -10.33 0.83 -12.73
C PHE A 54 -10.19 2.05 -11.80
N ASN A 55 -11.01 3.07 -12.05
CA ASN A 55 -10.99 4.33 -11.31
C ASN A 55 -12.25 4.43 -10.44
N HIS A 56 -12.15 4.07 -9.16
CA HIS A 56 -13.29 4.14 -8.22
C HIS A 56 -13.83 5.56 -8.09
N ARG A 57 -12.97 6.55 -7.86
CA ARG A 57 -13.35 7.97 -7.78
C ARG A 57 -14.23 8.43 -8.95
N LYS A 58 -13.93 8.00 -10.18
CA LYS A 58 -14.76 8.36 -11.34
C LYS A 58 -16.18 7.82 -11.22
N HIS A 59 -16.35 6.63 -10.66
CA HIS A 59 -17.64 5.97 -10.55
C HIS A 59 -18.39 6.39 -9.27
N THR A 60 -17.71 6.51 -8.15
CA THR A 60 -18.32 6.81 -6.84
C THR A 60 -18.52 8.32 -6.62
N GLN A 61 -17.51 9.14 -6.89
CA GLN A 61 -17.56 10.58 -6.59
C GLN A 61 -18.10 11.41 -7.76
N ASP A 62 -17.58 11.21 -8.97
CA ASP A 62 -17.99 12.04 -10.11
C ASP A 62 -19.38 11.63 -10.65
N LEU A 63 -19.72 10.33 -10.60
CA LEU A 63 -20.96 9.79 -11.15
C LEU A 63 -21.98 9.39 -10.08
N GLY A 64 -21.60 9.35 -8.80
CA GLY A 64 -22.51 9.06 -7.69
C GLY A 64 -23.02 7.62 -7.65
N LEU A 65 -22.29 6.65 -8.22
CA LEU A 65 -22.70 5.25 -8.16
C LEU A 65 -22.46 4.68 -6.75
N ASN A 66 -23.49 4.02 -6.21
CA ASN A 66 -23.39 3.34 -4.93
C ASN A 66 -22.45 2.14 -5.00
N CYS A 67 -21.72 1.86 -3.91
CA CYS A 67 -20.78 0.74 -3.80
C CYS A 67 -21.42 -0.62 -4.17
N GLU A 68 -22.68 -0.79 -3.76
CA GLU A 68 -23.47 -2.02 -3.92
C GLU A 68 -23.84 -2.32 -5.38
N PHE A 69 -23.79 -1.30 -6.25
CA PHE A 69 -24.06 -1.47 -7.67
C PHE A 69 -23.08 -2.47 -8.31
N CYS A 70 -21.78 -2.32 -8.02
CA CYS A 70 -20.75 -3.24 -8.48
C CYS A 70 -20.51 -4.40 -7.51
N HIS A 71 -20.63 -4.15 -6.20
CA HIS A 71 -20.39 -5.13 -5.15
C HIS A 71 -21.70 -5.74 -4.63
N LYS A 72 -22.46 -6.36 -5.54
CA LYS A 72 -23.84 -6.84 -5.34
C LYS A 72 -24.07 -7.73 -4.11
N TYR A 73 -23.04 -8.44 -3.64
CA TYR A 73 -23.18 -9.38 -2.53
C TYR A 73 -22.69 -8.82 -1.18
N VAL A 74 -22.31 -7.54 -1.11
CA VAL A 74 -21.71 -6.96 0.11
C VAL A 74 -22.64 -7.05 1.33
N ARG A 75 -23.95 -6.90 1.15
CA ARG A 75 -24.91 -6.98 2.26
C ARG A 75 -25.35 -8.39 2.62
N GLU A 76 -25.21 -9.35 1.72
CA GLU A 76 -25.86 -10.67 1.85
C GLU A 76 -24.86 -11.83 1.95
N GLY A 77 -23.67 -11.68 1.37
CA GLY A 77 -22.68 -12.74 1.25
C GLY A 77 -21.51 -12.62 2.24
N ALA A 78 -20.74 -13.70 2.35
CA ALA A 78 -19.44 -13.64 3.03
C ALA A 78 -18.44 -12.77 2.26
N HIS A 79 -18.55 -12.78 0.93
CA HIS A 79 -17.75 -11.97 0.03
C HIS A 79 -18.64 -10.95 -0.67
N ALA A 80 -18.16 -9.72 -0.81
CA ALA A 80 -18.86 -8.67 -1.53
C ALA A 80 -19.05 -8.96 -3.03
N GLY A 81 -18.24 -9.88 -3.57
CA GLY A 81 -18.13 -10.13 -5.01
C GLY A 81 -17.31 -9.06 -5.72
N LEU A 82 -16.85 -9.38 -6.92
CA LEU A 82 -16.29 -8.42 -7.86
C LEU A 82 -17.23 -8.35 -9.06
N PRO A 83 -17.37 -7.18 -9.71
CA PRO A 83 -18.21 -7.03 -10.88
C PRO A 83 -17.72 -7.93 -12.02
N ASP A 84 -18.66 -8.43 -12.79
CA ASP A 84 -18.44 -9.16 -14.04
C ASP A 84 -18.51 -8.19 -15.24
N ALA A 85 -18.19 -8.70 -16.43
CA ALA A 85 -18.25 -7.90 -17.66
C ALA A 85 -19.66 -7.39 -17.96
N GLU A 86 -20.69 -8.11 -17.51
CA GLU A 86 -22.10 -7.71 -17.64
C GLU A 86 -22.39 -6.45 -16.83
N THR A 87 -21.91 -6.37 -15.59
CA THR A 87 -22.02 -5.15 -14.78
C THR A 87 -21.39 -3.95 -15.48
N CYS A 88 -20.23 -4.15 -16.11
CA CYS A 88 -19.55 -3.09 -16.87
C CYS A 88 -20.32 -2.71 -18.15
N SER A 89 -20.91 -3.69 -18.84
CA SER A 89 -21.62 -3.49 -20.12
C SER A 89 -22.93 -2.70 -19.98
N MET A 90 -23.49 -2.59 -18.76
CA MET A 90 -24.64 -1.73 -18.47
C MET A 90 -24.41 -0.27 -18.88
N CYS A 91 -23.16 0.20 -18.91
CA CYS A 91 -22.80 1.54 -19.37
C CYS A 91 -21.69 1.56 -20.43
N HIS A 92 -20.79 0.58 -20.45
CA HIS A 92 -19.64 0.52 -21.37
C HIS A 92 -19.90 -0.36 -22.62
N SER A 93 -21.16 -0.57 -22.98
CA SER A 93 -21.54 -1.17 -24.27
C SER A 93 -21.06 -0.34 -25.47
N VAL A 94 -20.81 0.94 -25.24
CA VAL A 94 -20.06 1.84 -26.11
C VAL A 94 -18.92 2.47 -25.31
N THR A 95 -17.85 2.87 -26.00
CA THR A 95 -16.70 3.52 -25.36
C THR A 95 -17.10 4.86 -24.75
N GLN A 96 -16.89 5.01 -23.44
CA GLN A 96 -17.21 6.23 -22.70
C GLN A 96 -15.98 7.13 -22.57
N GLY A 97 -15.99 8.28 -23.23
CA GLY A 97 -14.86 9.23 -23.25
C GLY A 97 -13.77 8.82 -24.26
N SER A 98 -12.59 9.45 -24.15
CA SER A 98 -11.50 9.34 -25.15
C SER A 98 -10.23 8.68 -24.63
N SER A 99 -10.24 8.19 -23.39
CA SER A 99 -9.04 7.56 -22.80
C SER A 99 -8.80 6.17 -23.38
N ALA A 100 -7.53 5.78 -23.49
CA ALA A 100 -7.15 4.42 -23.90
C ALA A 100 -7.77 3.35 -22.98
N GLU A 101 -7.89 3.66 -21.68
CA GLU A 101 -8.50 2.74 -20.71
C GLU A 101 -9.99 2.55 -20.96
N ALA A 102 -10.72 3.60 -21.33
CA ALA A 102 -12.13 3.49 -21.68
C ALA A 102 -12.35 2.60 -22.92
N ALA A 103 -11.48 2.72 -23.93
CA ALA A 103 -11.52 1.85 -25.10
C ALA A 103 -11.22 0.40 -24.73
N ARG A 104 -10.24 0.17 -23.84
CA ARG A 104 -9.86 -1.15 -23.35
C ARG A 104 -11.01 -1.86 -22.62
N VAL A 105 -11.82 -1.14 -21.83
CA VAL A 105 -12.99 -1.71 -21.15
C VAL A 105 -13.99 -2.24 -22.17
N THR A 106 -14.31 -1.47 -23.21
CA THR A 106 -15.24 -1.91 -24.25
C THR A 106 -14.68 -3.11 -25.02
N GLU A 107 -13.38 -3.12 -25.34
CA GLU A 107 -12.72 -4.27 -25.96
C GLU A 107 -12.87 -5.54 -25.11
N LEU A 108 -12.57 -5.45 -23.81
CA LEU A 108 -12.68 -6.59 -22.87
C LEU A 108 -14.11 -7.09 -22.71
N ILE A 109 -15.10 -6.20 -22.73
CA ILE A 109 -16.52 -6.60 -22.68
C ILE A 109 -16.89 -7.33 -23.98
N THR A 110 -16.42 -6.84 -25.12
CA THR A 110 -16.75 -7.42 -26.44
C THR A 110 -16.02 -8.72 -26.75
N SER A 111 -14.83 -8.96 -26.18
CA SER A 111 -14.08 -10.21 -26.40
C SER A 111 -14.80 -11.42 -25.78
N GLY A 112 -15.63 -11.18 -24.76
CA GLY A 112 -16.34 -12.23 -24.02
C GLY A 112 -15.46 -12.97 -23.02
N ASP A 113 -14.20 -12.55 -22.85
CA ASP A 113 -13.30 -13.17 -21.87
C ASP A 113 -13.73 -12.82 -20.43
N PRO A 114 -13.61 -13.76 -19.48
CA PRO A 114 -13.90 -13.46 -18.08
C PRO A 114 -12.96 -12.38 -17.53
N LEU A 115 -13.52 -11.33 -16.93
CA LEU A 115 -12.73 -10.33 -16.19
C LEU A 115 -12.11 -10.94 -14.93
N GLN A 116 -10.79 -11.14 -14.94
CA GLN A 116 -10.04 -11.73 -13.83
C GLN A 116 -9.26 -10.69 -13.04
N PHE A 117 -9.91 -10.08 -12.07
CA PHE A 117 -9.26 -9.12 -11.16
C PHE A 117 -8.27 -9.78 -10.21
N ASN A 118 -7.12 -9.14 -10.04
CA ASN A 118 -6.15 -9.53 -9.03
C ASN A 118 -6.57 -8.95 -7.68
N LYS A 119 -7.14 -9.79 -6.80
CA LYS A 119 -7.58 -9.37 -5.47
C LYS A 119 -6.44 -8.68 -4.71
N LEU A 120 -6.68 -7.49 -4.17
CA LEU A 120 -5.71 -6.77 -3.34
C LEU A 120 -5.73 -7.30 -1.91
N PHE A 121 -6.90 -7.23 -1.27
CA PHE A 121 -7.10 -7.70 0.09
C PHE A 121 -7.22 -9.23 0.12
N ARG A 122 -6.30 -9.86 0.86
CA ARG A 122 -6.31 -11.30 1.14
C ARG A 122 -6.19 -11.50 2.65
N LEU A 123 -7.08 -12.30 3.19
CA LEU A 123 -6.96 -12.80 4.56
C LEU A 123 -6.22 -14.14 4.55
N PRO A 124 -5.52 -14.52 5.64
CA PRO A 124 -5.00 -15.87 5.79
C PRO A 124 -6.09 -16.93 5.64
N SER A 125 -5.75 -18.10 5.11
CA SER A 125 -6.73 -19.17 4.84
C SER A 125 -7.45 -19.70 6.08
N HIS A 126 -6.90 -19.49 7.26
CA HIS A 126 -7.49 -19.90 8.55
C HIS A 126 -8.39 -18.81 9.17
N VAL A 127 -8.56 -17.66 8.52
CA VAL A 127 -9.44 -16.58 9.01
C VAL A 127 -10.74 -16.59 8.21
N TYR A 128 -11.86 -16.78 8.90
CA TYR A 128 -13.19 -16.61 8.32
C TYR A 128 -13.68 -15.17 8.50
N TYR A 129 -14.11 -14.55 7.40
CA TYR A 129 -14.67 -13.20 7.39
C TYR A 129 -15.93 -13.17 6.52
N THR A 130 -16.91 -12.36 6.91
CA THR A 130 -18.18 -12.24 6.18
C THR A 130 -18.64 -10.78 6.10
N HIS A 131 -18.81 -10.26 4.88
CA HIS A 131 -19.32 -8.90 4.68
C HIS A 131 -20.75 -8.73 5.21
N ARG A 132 -21.63 -9.73 5.03
CA ARG A 132 -23.02 -9.72 5.54
C ARG A 132 -23.11 -9.30 7.01
N ARG A 133 -22.24 -9.81 7.87
CA ARG A 133 -22.27 -9.46 9.32
C ARG A 133 -21.92 -8.00 9.56
N HIS A 134 -21.01 -7.44 8.77
CA HIS A 134 -20.49 -6.10 8.96
C HIS A 134 -21.32 -5.04 8.23
N ALA A 135 -21.54 -5.21 6.91
CA ALA A 135 -22.27 -4.25 6.09
C ALA A 135 -23.78 -4.49 6.06
N GLY A 136 -24.22 -5.75 6.12
CA GLY A 136 -25.64 -6.10 6.03
C GLY A 136 -26.38 -6.03 7.37
N ILE A 137 -25.79 -6.55 8.44
CA ILE A 137 -26.43 -6.66 9.77
C ILE A 137 -26.02 -5.53 10.70
N ALA A 138 -24.71 -5.27 10.81
CA ALA A 138 -24.19 -4.20 11.66
C ALA A 138 -24.16 -2.82 10.98
N GLU A 139 -24.50 -2.77 9.68
CA GLU A 139 -24.60 -1.53 8.89
C GLU A 139 -23.36 -0.63 9.01
N LEU A 140 -22.18 -1.24 9.09
CA LEU A 140 -20.92 -0.51 9.16
C LEU A 140 -20.63 0.15 7.81
N GLU A 141 -20.28 1.45 7.85
CA GLU A 141 -19.85 2.20 6.67
C GLU A 141 -18.61 1.59 6.01
N CYS A 142 -18.60 1.55 4.68
CA CYS A 142 -17.53 0.91 3.90
C CYS A 142 -16.17 1.56 4.13
N GLU A 143 -16.15 2.88 4.27
CA GLU A 143 -14.95 3.70 4.44
C GLU A 143 -14.19 3.39 5.74
N ASN A 144 -14.88 2.89 6.77
CA ASN A 144 -14.26 2.51 8.04
C ASN A 144 -13.24 1.38 7.87
N CYS A 145 -13.39 0.54 6.84
CA CYS A 145 -12.51 -0.60 6.57
C CYS A 145 -11.69 -0.41 5.29
N HIS A 146 -12.27 0.22 4.26
CA HIS A 146 -11.67 0.33 2.93
C HIS A 146 -11.09 1.72 2.61
N GLY A 147 -11.33 2.72 3.46
CA GLY A 147 -10.96 4.12 3.23
C GLY A 147 -11.86 4.81 2.21
N ALA A 148 -11.50 6.04 1.84
CA ALA A 148 -12.22 6.83 0.85
C ALA A 148 -11.91 6.32 -0.57
N ILE A 149 -12.82 5.53 -1.14
CA ILE A 149 -12.70 4.86 -2.44
C ILE A 149 -13.52 5.57 -3.52
#